data_AF-A0A7X5SBM2-F1
#
_entry.id   AF-A0A7X5SBM2-F1
#
_cell.length_a   1.000
_cell.length_b   1.000
_cell.length_c   1.000
_cell.angle_alpha   90.00
_cell.angle_beta   90.00
_cell.angle_gamma   90.00
#
_symmetry.space_group_name_H-M   'P 1'
#
loop_
_entity.id
_entity.type
_entity.pdbx_description
1 polymer ?
#
loop_
_entity_poly.entity_id
_entity_poly.type
_entity_poly.pdbx_seq_one_letter_code
_entity_poly.pdbx_strand_id
1 'polypeptide(L)'
;DCRRRWISPGLIDCHTHLVYAGNRANEFEQRLRGASYAEIAAAGGGIVATVRATRAADDAALLAASLPRLDAMLAEGVTTLEIKSGYGLTLEDETKQLRVARQLAALRKVEVVPTFL
;
A
#
# COMPACT_ATOMS: atom_id res chain seq x y z
N ASP A 1 -30.65 5.94 -17.36
CA ASP A 1 -30.27 6.58 -18.65
C ASP A 1 -28.82 7.02 -18.56
N CYS A 2 -27.97 6.48 -19.43
CA CYS A 2 -26.53 6.74 -19.45
C CYS A 2 -26.13 7.86 -20.44
N ARG A 3 -27.09 8.52 -21.11
CA ARG A 3 -26.88 9.67 -22.03
C ARG A 3 -25.76 9.44 -23.06
N ARG A 4 -25.72 8.25 -23.68
CA ARG A 4 -24.69 7.82 -24.66
C ARG A 4 -23.24 7.85 -24.15
N ARG A 5 -23.02 7.88 -22.83
CA ARG A 5 -21.68 7.71 -22.27
C ARG A 5 -21.19 6.27 -22.45
N TRP A 6 -19.88 6.13 -22.56
CA TRP A 6 -19.22 4.84 -22.50
C TRP A 6 -19.39 4.21 -21.12
N ILE A 7 -19.56 2.90 -21.11
CA ILE A 7 -19.60 2.07 -19.91
C ILE A 7 -18.59 0.97 -20.13
N SER A 8 -17.64 0.83 -19.21
CA SER A 8 -16.69 -0.27 -19.16
C SER A 8 -16.97 -1.14 -17.94
N PRO A 9 -16.39 -2.35 -17.87
CA PRO A 9 -16.17 -3.01 -16.59
C PRO A 9 -15.39 -2.10 -15.63
N GLY A 10 -15.52 -2.36 -14.33
CA GLY A 10 -14.65 -1.74 -13.33
C GLY A 10 -13.19 -2.15 -13.55
N LEU A 11 -12.27 -1.24 -13.24
CA LEU A 11 -10.84 -1.50 -13.44
C LEU A 11 -10.32 -2.45 -12.37
N ILE A 12 -9.31 -3.23 -12.74
CA ILE A 12 -8.65 -4.20 -11.87
C ILE A 12 -7.18 -3.82 -11.74
N ASP A 13 -6.72 -3.60 -10.51
CA ASP A 13 -5.29 -3.45 -10.21
C ASP A 13 -4.77 -4.73 -9.54
N CYS A 14 -4.12 -5.58 -10.33
CA CYS A 14 -3.72 -6.92 -9.91
C CYS A 14 -2.38 -6.99 -9.14
N HIS A 15 -1.75 -5.85 -8.83
CA HIS A 15 -0.48 -5.86 -8.13
C HIS A 15 -0.24 -4.58 -7.31
N THR A 16 -0.54 -4.63 -6.01
CA THR A 16 -0.25 -3.51 -5.10
C THR A 16 0.40 -3.95 -3.79
N HIS A 17 1.17 -3.02 -3.22
CA HIS A 17 1.60 -3.07 -1.82
C HIS A 17 0.95 -1.90 -1.06
N LEU A 18 -0.39 -1.84 -1.04
CA LEU A 18 -1.15 -0.69 -0.54
C LEU A 18 -1.02 -0.46 0.98
N VAL A 19 -0.74 -1.53 1.74
CA VAL A 19 -0.67 -1.51 3.21
C VAL A 19 0.78 -1.34 3.65
N TYR A 20 1.13 -0.12 4.05
CA TYR A 20 2.41 0.25 4.63
C TYR A 20 2.27 1.53 5.46
N ALA A 21 3.23 1.73 6.37
CA ALA A 21 3.41 2.98 7.10
C ALA A 21 4.66 3.75 6.62
N GLY A 22 4.69 5.05 6.95
CA GLY A 22 5.76 5.95 6.53
C GLY A 22 5.74 6.27 5.04
N ASN A 23 6.80 6.90 4.56
CA ASN A 23 7.05 7.16 3.15
C ASN A 23 8.57 7.24 2.92
N ARG A 24 8.98 7.19 1.66
CA ARG A 24 10.41 7.25 1.26
C ARG A 24 10.78 8.54 0.55
N ALA A 25 10.06 9.64 0.82
CA ALA A 25 10.31 10.93 0.17
C ALA A 25 11.69 11.50 0.50
N ASN A 26 12.17 11.32 1.74
CA ASN A 26 13.52 11.73 2.14
C ASN A 26 14.61 10.97 1.34
N GLU A 27 14.43 9.66 1.12
CA GLU A 27 15.36 8.90 0.29
C GLU A 27 15.34 9.36 -1.17
N PHE A 28 14.15 9.72 -1.68
CA PHE A 28 14.01 10.29 -3.01
C PHE A 28 14.76 11.63 -3.13
N GLU A 29 14.65 12.51 -2.12
CA GLU A 29 15.42 13.76 -2.06
C GLU A 29 16.94 13.51 -2.02
N GLN A 30 17.41 12.55 -1.23
CA GLN A 30 18.84 12.20 -1.18
C GLN A 30 19.35 11.71 -2.53
N ARG A 31 18.57 10.90 -3.26
CA ARG A 31 18.93 10.46 -4.62
C ARG A 31 19.04 11.64 -5.58
N LEU A 32 18.14 12.62 -5.50
CA LEU A 32 18.22 13.83 -6.31
C LEU A 32 19.47 14.67 -6.00
N ARG A 33 20.00 14.57 -4.77
CA ARG A 33 21.27 15.20 -4.36
C ARG A 33 22.51 14.37 -4.70
N GLY A 34 22.34 13.24 -5.39
CA GLY A 34 23.45 12.39 -5.86
C GLY A 34 23.87 11.29 -4.88
N ALA A 35 23.15 11.06 -3.78
CA ALA A 35 23.44 9.94 -2.89
C ALA A 35 23.22 8.61 -3.62
N SER A 36 24.21 7.73 -3.52
CA SER A 36 24.13 6.36 -4.03
C SER A 36 23.14 5.52 -3.24
N TYR A 37 22.69 4.42 -3.86
CA TYR A 37 21.83 3.46 -3.19
C TYR A 37 22.47 2.89 -1.91
N ALA A 38 23.78 2.62 -1.94
CA ALA A 38 24.52 2.07 -0.80
C ALA A 38 24.58 3.05 0.38
N GLU A 39 24.79 4.35 0.11
CA GLU A 39 24.80 5.39 1.16
C GLU A 39 23.41 5.53 1.81
N ILE A 40 22.34 5.53 1.02
CA ILE A 40 20.97 5.59 1.53
C ILE A 40 20.64 4.36 2.38
N ALA A 41 21.05 3.18 1.92
CA ALA A 41 20.86 1.94 2.68
C ALA A 41 21.65 1.95 4.00
N ALA A 42 22.90 2.43 3.98
CA ALA A 42 23.73 2.58 5.18
C ALA A 42 23.14 3.57 6.19
N ALA A 43 22.44 4.60 5.72
CA ALA A 43 21.69 5.54 6.55
C ALA A 43 20.35 4.97 7.07
N GLY A 44 20.05 3.69 6.82
CA GLY A 44 18.82 3.02 7.27
C GLY A 44 17.61 3.25 6.37
N GLY A 45 17.81 3.76 5.16
CA GLY A 45 16.79 3.86 4.11
C GLY A 45 16.49 2.50 3.44
N GLY A 46 15.93 2.56 2.24
CA GLY A 46 15.58 1.36 1.47
C GLY A 46 14.28 0.72 1.93
N ILE A 47 14.06 -0.52 1.50
CA ILE A 47 12.89 -1.30 1.93
C ILE A 47 12.85 -1.51 3.46
N VAL A 48 14.02 -1.55 4.09
CA VAL A 48 14.15 -1.72 5.55
C VAL A 48 13.51 -0.56 6.31
N ALA A 49 13.53 0.67 5.76
CA ALA A 49 12.83 1.81 6.36
C ALA A 49 11.31 1.58 6.39
N THR A 50 10.73 1.12 5.27
CA THR A 50 9.30 0.77 5.22
C THR A 50 8.98 -0.39 6.14
N VAL A 51 9.81 -1.43 6.20
CA VAL A 51 9.61 -2.55 7.13
C VAL A 51 9.57 -2.06 8.57
N ARG A 52 10.53 -1.24 8.99
CA ARG A 52 10.57 -0.67 10.36
C ARG A 52 9.32 0.16 10.65
N ALA A 53 8.91 1.02 9.74
CA ALA A 53 7.72 1.86 9.91
C ALA A 53 6.43 1.00 10.01
N THR A 54 6.27 0.01 9.13
CA THR A 54 5.09 -0.87 9.10
C THR A 54 5.02 -1.76 10.35
N ARG A 55 6.15 -2.25 10.86
CA ARG A 55 6.20 -2.98 12.13
C ARG A 55 5.77 -2.13 13.32
N ALA A 56 6.26 -0.88 13.38
CA ALA A 56 5.96 0.05 14.47
C ALA A 56 4.50 0.54 14.48
N ALA A 57 3.82 0.51 13.33
CA ALA A 57 2.42 0.87 13.22
C ALA A 57 1.49 -0.26 13.70
N ASP A 58 0.43 0.10 14.40
CA ASP A 58 -0.67 -0.81 14.71
C ASP A 58 -1.67 -0.91 13.54
N ASP A 59 -2.66 -1.81 13.67
CA ASP A 59 -3.70 -2.03 12.66
C ASP A 59 -4.43 -0.74 12.29
N ALA A 60 -4.75 0.10 13.29
CA ALA A 60 -5.53 1.33 13.09
C ALA A 60 -4.73 2.39 12.33
N ALA A 61 -3.44 2.56 12.66
CA ALA A 61 -2.54 3.46 11.96
C ALA A 61 -2.30 3.02 10.52
N LEU A 62 -2.11 1.72 10.27
CA LEU A 62 -1.97 1.17 8.92
C LEU A 62 -3.24 1.36 8.10
N LEU A 63 -4.40 1.10 8.70
CA LEU A 63 -5.69 1.30 8.06
C LEU A 63 -5.89 2.77 7.67
N ALA A 64 -5.66 3.69 8.62
CA ALA A 64 -5.77 5.12 8.40
C ALA A 64 -4.81 5.62 7.30
N ALA A 65 -3.60 5.09 7.25
CA ALA A 65 -2.63 5.42 6.21
C ALA A 65 -3.03 4.88 4.82
N SER A 66 -3.67 3.71 4.76
CA SER A 66 -4.06 3.06 3.49
C SER A 66 -5.34 3.60 2.88
N LEU A 67 -6.29 4.08 3.68
CA LEU A 67 -7.60 4.55 3.20
C LEU A 67 -7.51 5.65 2.13
N PRO A 68 -6.70 6.71 2.28
CA PRO A 68 -6.58 7.74 1.24
C PRO A 68 -6.05 7.19 -0.09
N ARG A 69 -5.15 6.20 -0.05
CA ARG A 69 -4.63 5.55 -1.25
C ARG A 69 -5.70 4.71 -1.94
N LEU A 70 -6.46 3.94 -1.16
CA LEU A 70 -7.60 3.19 -1.68
C LEU A 70 -8.64 4.11 -2.31
N ASP A 71 -9.02 5.18 -1.61
CA ASP A 71 -10.04 6.12 -2.06
C ASP A 71 -9.65 6.80 -3.38
N ALA A 72 -8.36 7.09 -3.59
CA ALA A 72 -7.85 7.57 -4.86
C ALA A 72 -8.04 6.53 -5.99
N MET A 73 -7.70 5.26 -5.76
CA MET A 73 -7.90 4.19 -6.75
C MET A 73 -9.38 4.00 -7.10
N LEU A 74 -10.28 4.08 -6.11
CA LEU A 74 -11.73 4.00 -6.34
C LEU A 74 -12.23 5.17 -7.19
N ALA A 75 -11.70 6.38 -6.97
CA ALA A 75 -12.04 7.56 -7.77
C ALA A 75 -11.60 7.44 -9.24
N GLU A 76 -10.57 6.63 -9.51
CA GLU A 76 -10.10 6.29 -10.86
C GLU A 76 -10.91 5.14 -11.51
N GLY A 77 -11.84 4.53 -10.78
CA GLY A 77 -12.72 3.48 -11.28
C GLY A 77 -12.25 2.05 -11.00
N VAL A 78 -11.24 1.86 -10.13
CA VAL A 78 -10.86 0.53 -9.65
C VAL A 78 -11.98 -0.05 -8.80
N THR A 79 -12.38 -1.29 -9.12
CA THR A 79 -13.40 -2.03 -8.35
C THR A 79 -12.85 -3.30 -7.72
N THR A 80 -11.71 -3.80 -8.21
CA THR A 80 -11.02 -4.98 -7.69
C THR A 80 -9.54 -4.69 -7.62
N LEU A 81 -8.89 -4.98 -6.49
CA LEU A 81 -7.45 -4.87 -6.37
C LEU A 81 -6.83 -6.02 -5.57
N GLU A 82 -5.60 -6.37 -5.92
CA GLU A 82 -4.78 -7.25 -5.12
C GLU A 82 -3.94 -6.43 -4.13
N ILE A 83 -3.92 -6.84 -2.85
CA ILE A 83 -3.10 -6.21 -1.81
C ILE A 83 -2.16 -7.26 -1.22
N LYS A 84 -0.86 -7.05 -1.43
CA LYS A 84 0.19 -7.91 -0.88
C LYS A 84 0.60 -7.44 0.51
N SER A 85 1.02 -8.39 1.34
CA SER A 85 1.85 -8.11 2.51
C SER A 85 3.34 -7.93 2.07
N GLY A 86 4.32 -8.24 2.91
CA GLY A 86 5.75 -8.20 2.59
C GLY A 86 6.55 -7.09 3.25
N TYR A 87 5.90 -6.14 3.96
CA TYR A 87 6.59 -5.15 4.78
C TYR A 87 6.67 -5.51 6.28
N GLY A 88 6.35 -6.76 6.62
CA GLY A 88 6.38 -7.26 7.99
C GLY A 88 7.62 -8.10 8.24
N LEU A 89 7.94 -9.05 7.37
CA LEU A 89 9.06 -10.01 7.50
C LEU A 89 9.09 -10.72 8.87
N THR A 90 7.93 -10.83 9.53
CA THR A 90 7.62 -11.64 10.71
C THR A 90 6.20 -12.15 10.53
N LEU A 91 5.87 -13.32 11.08
CA LEU A 91 4.50 -13.87 10.96
C LEU A 91 3.44 -12.90 11.51
N GLU A 92 3.74 -12.25 12.63
CA GLU A 92 2.84 -11.29 13.27
C GLU A 92 2.55 -10.09 12.38
N ASP A 93 3.60 -9.45 11.85
CA ASP A 93 3.47 -8.24 11.04
C ASP A 93 2.94 -8.51 9.63
N GLU A 94 3.23 -9.68 9.06
CA GLU A 94 2.61 -10.13 7.82
C GLU A 94 1.10 -10.37 8.01
N THR A 95 0.72 -11.04 9.11
CA THR A 95 -0.69 -11.27 9.44
C THR A 95 -1.42 -9.95 9.72
N LYS A 96 -0.78 -8.97 10.36
CA LYS A 96 -1.29 -7.62 10.56
C LYS A 96 -1.63 -6.94 9.23
N GLN A 97 -0.71 -6.95 8.25
CA GLN A 97 -0.97 -6.36 6.93
C GLN A 97 -2.17 -7.02 6.23
N LEU A 98 -2.25 -8.36 6.26
CA LEU A 98 -3.37 -9.09 5.67
C LEU A 98 -4.71 -8.79 6.35
N ARG A 99 -4.70 -8.58 7.67
CA ARG A 99 -5.90 -8.18 8.43
C ARG A 99 -6.37 -6.79 8.02
N VAL A 100 -5.45 -5.83 7.90
CA VAL A 100 -5.75 -4.47 7.42
C VAL A 100 -6.29 -4.51 5.99
N ALA A 101 -5.70 -5.32 5.09
CA ALA A 101 -6.22 -5.50 3.73
C ALA A 101 -7.68 -5.96 3.72
N ARG A 102 -8.06 -6.90 4.61
CA ARG A 102 -9.46 -7.34 4.76
C ARG A 102 -10.37 -6.26 5.36
N GLN A 103 -9.87 -5.47 6.31
CA GLN A 103 -10.62 -4.34 6.89
C GLN A 103 -10.94 -3.28 5.82
N LEU A 104 -10.00 -2.98 4.92
CA LEU A 104 -10.23 -2.07 3.80
C LEU A 104 -11.40 -2.53 2.91
N ALA A 105 -11.45 -3.82 2.58
CA ALA A 105 -12.55 -4.42 1.82
C ALA A 105 -13.91 -4.33 2.53
N ALA A 106 -13.92 -4.34 3.87
CA ALA A 106 -15.14 -4.19 4.65
C ALA A 106 -15.61 -2.73 4.75
N LEU A 107 -14.69 -1.76 4.67
CA LEU A 107 -14.97 -0.32 4.82
C LEU A 107 -15.28 0.40 3.51
N ARG A 108 -14.98 -0.21 2.36
CA ARG A 108 -15.22 0.36 1.04
C ARG A 108 -15.88 -0.68 0.13
N LYS A 109 -16.64 -0.21 -0.85
CA LYS A 109 -17.27 -1.08 -1.86
C LYS A 109 -16.23 -1.46 -2.92
N VAL A 110 -15.36 -2.39 -2.58
CA VAL A 110 -14.26 -2.86 -3.43
C VAL A 110 -13.95 -4.31 -3.12
N GLU A 111 -13.59 -5.07 -4.14
CA GLU A 111 -13.09 -6.42 -3.97
C GLU A 111 -11.58 -6.39 -3.72
N VAL A 112 -11.13 -7.02 -2.64
CA VAL A 112 -9.70 -7.13 -2.31
C VAL A 112 -9.28 -8.59 -2.36
N VAL A 113 -8.22 -8.88 -3.11
CA VAL A 113 -7.53 -10.17 -3.12
C VAL A 113 -6.25 -10.05 -2.28
N PRO A 114 -6.22 -10.55 -1.04
CA PRO A 114 -5.01 -10.48 -0.21
C PRO A 114 -4.00 -11.56 -0.60
N THR A 115 -2.72 -11.18 -0.73
CA THR A 115 -1.61 -12.09 -1.04
C THR A 115 -0.55 -12.04 0.06
N PHE A 116 -0.17 -13.20 0.59
CA PHE A 116 1.00 -13.34 1.46
C PHE A 116 2.26 -13.47 0.59
N LEU A 117 3.27 -12.64 0.86
CA LEU A 117 4.55 -12.61 0.14
C LEU A 117 5.70 -13.18 0.97
#